data_AF-A0A7C5ZKS1-F1
#
_entry.id   AF-A0A7C5ZKS1-F1
#
_cell.length_a   1.000
_cell.length_b   1.000
_cell.length_c   1.000
_cell.angle_alpha   90.00
_cell.angle_beta   90.00
_cell.angle_gamma   90.00
#
_symmetry.space_group_name_H-M   'P 1'
#
loop_
_entity.id
_entity.type
_entity.pdbx_description
1 polymer ?
#
loop_
_entity_poly.entity_id
_entity_poly.type
_entity_poly.pdbx_seq_one_letter_code
_entity_poly.pdbx_strand_id
1 'polypeptide(L)'
;MLRLPCADLGSASLGRRYRRASGYRLEDADYVAVGQGSIVWNLEEVCDYLRSSEKLKIGVLNLTMFRPFPGDLVAALLRGKKGALVLERVDQPLAADAPLLREIRSSVLKAMENHRAGEGPL
;
A
#
# COMPACT_ATOMS: atom_id res chain seq x y z
N MET A 1 14.55 8.95 -12.68
CA MET A 1 15.04 8.32 -11.44
C MET A 1 14.95 9.35 -10.30
N LEU A 2 13.75 9.56 -9.73
CA LEU A 2 13.58 10.49 -8.61
C LEU A 2 13.98 9.78 -7.31
N ARG A 3 15.11 10.17 -6.70
CA ARG A 3 15.41 9.85 -5.31
C ARG A 3 14.59 10.80 -4.42
N LEU A 4 13.47 10.31 -3.89
CA LEU A 4 12.72 11.03 -2.87
C LEU A 4 13.51 10.98 -1.53
N PRO A 5 13.72 12.13 -0.86
CA PRO A 5 14.56 12.24 0.33
C PRO A 5 13.82 11.74 1.58
N CYS A 6 13.59 10.42 1.69
CA CYS A 6 13.20 9.75 2.95
C CYS A 6 13.23 8.21 2.82
N ALA A 7 14.12 7.66 1.98
CA ALA A 7 14.01 6.28 1.49
C ALA A 7 14.15 5.18 2.56
N ASP A 8 14.74 5.48 3.72
CA ASP A 8 15.02 4.51 4.77
C ASP A 8 14.81 5.18 6.14
N LEU A 9 13.69 4.90 6.84
CA LEU A 9 13.65 5.11 8.30
C LEU A 9 14.67 4.12 8.88
N GLY A 10 15.66 4.57 9.65
CA GLY A 10 16.83 3.77 10.09
C GLY A 10 16.50 2.35 10.59
N SER A 11 17.34 1.33 10.42
CA SER A 11 18.75 1.29 10.82
C SER A 11 19.55 0.30 9.96
N ALA A 12 20.33 0.82 9.00
CA ALA A 12 21.25 0.02 8.19
C ALA A 12 22.25 -0.80 9.02
N SER A 13 22.53 -0.39 10.26
CA SER A 13 23.41 -1.08 11.21
C SER A 13 22.88 -2.43 11.70
N LEU A 14 21.57 -2.68 11.63
CA LEU A 14 20.93 -3.94 12.05
C LEU A 14 20.47 -4.81 10.86
N GLY A 15 20.86 -4.45 9.63
CA GLY A 15 20.43 -5.12 8.40
C GLY A 15 18.94 -4.95 8.06
N ARG A 16 18.19 -4.19 8.87
CA ARG A 16 16.75 -3.97 8.72
C ARG A 16 16.48 -2.63 8.03
N ARG A 17 15.73 -2.69 6.93
CA ARG A 17 15.31 -1.51 6.17
C ARG A 17 13.85 -1.23 6.45
N TYR A 18 13.54 -0.06 7.00
CA TYR A 18 12.17 0.41 7.16
C TYR A 18 11.84 1.44 6.09
N ARG A 19 10.71 1.26 5.42
CA ARG A 19 10.19 2.19 4.42
C ARG A 19 8.85 2.75 4.91
N ARG A 20 8.46 3.93 4.45
CA ARG A 20 7.15 4.52 4.78
C ARG A 20 5.99 3.59 4.36
N ALA A 21 6.15 2.93 3.21
CA ALA A 21 5.33 1.83 2.73
C ALA A 21 6.22 0.81 2.00
N SER A 22 5.89 -0.48 2.10
CA SER A 22 6.60 -1.55 1.40
C SER A 22 5.65 -2.59 0.83
N GLY A 23 6.11 -3.30 -0.19
CA GLY A 23 5.38 -4.39 -0.84
C GLY A 23 5.98 -5.75 -0.55
N TYR A 24 5.12 -6.77 -0.47
CA TYR A 24 5.48 -8.18 -0.50
C TYR A 24 4.77 -8.84 -1.69
N ARG A 25 5.55 -9.41 -2.62
CA ARG A 25 5.07 -10.02 -3.87
C ARG A 25 4.12 -9.13 -4.69
N LEU A 26 4.44 -7.84 -4.79
CA LEU A 26 3.61 -6.87 -5.51
C LEU A 26 3.94 -6.80 -7.00
N GLU A 27 5.06 -7.34 -7.45
CA GLU A 27 5.57 -7.17 -8.81
C GLU A 27 4.58 -7.71 -9.86
N ASP A 28 4.03 -8.90 -9.61
CA ASP A 28 3.10 -9.59 -10.50
C ASP A 28 1.66 -9.69 -9.96
N ALA A 29 1.40 -9.08 -8.80
CA ALA A 29 0.09 -9.15 -8.15
C ALA A 29 -1.00 -8.45 -8.98
N ASP A 30 -2.16 -9.09 -9.10
CA ASP A 30 -3.42 -8.51 -9.56
C ASP A 30 -4.16 -7.83 -8.39
N TYR A 31 -4.17 -8.46 -7.21
CA TYR A 31 -4.87 -7.98 -6.03
C TYR A 31 -3.90 -7.67 -4.90
N VAL A 32 -4.25 -6.70 -4.04
CA VAL A 32 -3.39 -6.28 -2.93
C VAL A 32 -4.15 -6.28 -1.61
N ALA A 33 -3.63 -7.00 -0.62
CA ALA A 33 -4.06 -6.81 0.77
C ALA A 33 -3.23 -5.68 1.40
N VAL A 34 -3.88 -4.67 1.94
CA VAL A 34 -3.24 -3.52 2.60
C VAL A 34 -3.46 -3.63 4.10
N GLY A 35 -2.39 -3.47 4.88
CA GLY A 35 -2.47 -3.51 6.33
C GLY A 35 -1.41 -2.67 7.03
N GLN A 36 -1.57 -2.53 8.34
CA GLN A 36 -0.66 -1.80 9.21
C GLN A 36 -0.36 -2.59 10.49
N GLY A 37 0.91 -2.63 10.89
CA GLY A 37 1.33 -3.27 12.13
C GLY A 37 1.34 -4.79 12.06
N SER A 38 1.01 -5.47 13.16
CA SER A 38 1.22 -6.90 13.32
C SER A 38 0.41 -7.79 12.37
N ILE A 39 -0.69 -7.31 11.81
CA ILE A 39 -1.50 -8.07 10.85
C ILE A 39 -0.75 -8.38 9.56
N VAL A 40 0.24 -7.56 9.20
CA VAL A 40 0.96 -7.67 7.93
C VAL A 40 1.66 -9.03 7.82
N TRP A 41 2.28 -9.52 8.89
CA TRP A 41 2.93 -10.84 8.90
C TRP A 41 1.94 -11.97 8.56
N ASN A 42 0.74 -11.91 9.14
CA ASN A 42 -0.31 -12.88 8.83
C ASN A 42 -0.77 -12.75 7.37
N LEU A 43 -0.81 -11.53 6.83
CA LEU A 43 -1.17 -11.31 5.43
C LEU A 43 -0.11 -11.83 4.47
N GLU A 44 1.18 -11.74 4.82
CA GLU A 44 2.27 -12.30 4.02
C GLU A 44 2.18 -13.83 3.97
N GLU A 45 1.92 -14.49 5.09
CA GLU A 45 1.68 -15.94 5.15
C GLU A 45 0.43 -16.36 4.37
N VAL A 46 -0.68 -15.63 4.52
CA VAL A 46 -1.91 -15.87 3.74
C VAL A 46 -1.70 -15.62 2.25
N CYS A 47 -0.90 -14.61 1.89
CA CYS A 47 -0.51 -14.33 0.51
C CYS A 47 0.24 -15.53 -0.08
N ASP A 48 1.23 -16.07 0.62
CA ASP A 48 1.96 -17.26 0.18
C ASP A 48 1.05 -18.48 0.02
N TYR A 49 0.17 -18.70 1.01
CA TYR A 49 -0.82 -19.76 0.95
C TYR A 49 -1.70 -19.63 -0.30
N LEU A 50 -2.41 -18.52 -0.48
CA LEU A 50 -3.33 -18.31 -1.61
C LEU A 50 -2.63 -18.33 -2.99
N ARG A 51 -1.39 -17.86 -3.06
CA ARG A 51 -0.58 -17.98 -4.28
C ARG A 51 -0.25 -19.44 -4.60
N SER A 52 0.08 -20.23 -3.58
CA SER A 52 0.47 -21.63 -3.75
C SER A 52 -0.72 -22.56 -4.01
N SER A 53 -1.81 -22.41 -3.23
CA SER A 53 -2.99 -23.28 -3.25
C SER A 53 -3.97 -22.91 -4.36
N GLU A 54 -4.26 -21.61 -4.52
CA GLU A 54 -5.33 -21.11 -5.40
C GLU A 54 -4.82 -20.41 -6.66
N LYS A 55 -3.49 -20.29 -6.81
CA LYS A 55 -2.84 -19.57 -7.93
C LYS A 55 -3.31 -18.12 -8.06
N LEU A 56 -3.81 -17.53 -6.98
CA LEU A 56 -4.27 -16.15 -6.95
C LEU A 56 -3.06 -15.23 -6.89
N LYS A 57 -2.93 -14.32 -7.86
CA LYS A 57 -1.86 -13.30 -7.89
C LYS A 57 -2.17 -12.19 -6.88
N ILE A 58 -2.06 -12.50 -5.59
CA ILE A 58 -2.17 -11.54 -4.49
C ILE A 58 -0.78 -11.07 -4.05
N GLY A 59 -0.70 -9.84 -3.56
CA GLY A 59 0.45 -9.31 -2.85
C GLY A 59 0.01 -8.50 -1.63
N VAL A 60 0.96 -8.06 -0.80
CA VAL A 60 0.67 -7.33 0.44
C VAL A 60 1.35 -5.96 0.40
N LEU A 61 0.64 -4.92 0.85
CA LEU A 61 1.18 -3.59 1.10
C LEU A 61 1.21 -3.35 2.61
N ASN A 62 2.42 -3.20 3.13
CA ASN A 62 2.67 -2.81 4.51
C ASN A 62 2.75 -1.29 4.60
N LEU A 63 1.82 -0.67 5.31
CA LEU A 63 1.91 0.74 5.68
C LEU A 63 2.60 0.87 7.05
N THR A 64 3.85 1.34 7.06
CA THR A 64 4.60 1.56 8.30
C THR A 64 4.41 2.98 8.85
N MET A 65 4.31 3.97 7.96
CA MET A 65 4.08 5.37 8.33
C MET A 65 2.65 5.79 7.98
N PHE A 66 1.84 6.09 9.00
CA PHE A 66 0.49 6.63 8.78
C PHE A 66 0.51 8.16 8.61
N ARG A 67 1.40 8.87 9.32
CA ARG A 67 1.57 10.33 9.24
C ARG A 67 3.05 10.72 9.19
N PRO A 68 3.46 11.64 8.29
CA PRO A 68 2.68 12.11 7.12
C PRO A 68 2.29 10.93 6.21
N PHE A 69 1.08 10.94 5.66
CA PHE A 69 0.58 9.79 4.91
C PHE A 69 1.33 9.66 3.57
N PRO A 70 1.93 8.49 3.26
CA PRO A 70 2.77 8.30 2.08
C PRO A 70 1.92 8.00 0.83
N GLY A 71 1.01 8.91 0.49
CA GLY A 71 0.09 8.73 -0.64
C GLY A 71 0.79 8.59 -1.99
N ASP A 72 1.95 9.21 -2.15
CA ASP A 72 2.86 9.07 -3.29
C ASP A 72 3.28 7.60 -3.51
N LEU A 73 3.73 6.94 -2.43
CA LEU A 73 4.17 5.56 -2.47
C LEU A 73 3.00 4.59 -2.59
N VAL A 74 1.89 4.83 -1.87
CA VAL A 74 0.69 4.00 -1.94
C VAL A 74 0.14 3.97 -3.37
N ALA A 75 -0.02 5.13 -4.00
CA ALA A 75 -0.49 5.21 -5.39
C ALA A 75 0.49 4.52 -6.36
N ALA A 76 1.80 4.63 -6.14
CA ALA A 76 2.79 3.96 -6.96
C ALA A 76 2.73 2.43 -6.82
N LEU A 77 2.61 1.92 -5.59
CA LEU A 77 2.55 0.48 -5.29
C LEU A 77 1.24 -0.18 -5.75
N LEU A 78 0.14 0.58 -5.79
CA LEU A 78 -1.17 0.12 -6.27
C LEU A 78 -1.39 0.31 -7.78
N ARG A 79 -0.44 0.90 -8.50
CA ARG A 79 -0.55 1.12 -9.93
C ARG A 79 -0.72 -0.20 -10.70
N GLY A 80 -1.72 -0.26 -11.57
CA GLY A 80 -1.98 -1.42 -12.43
C GLY A 80 -2.61 -2.62 -11.71
N LYS A 81 -2.94 -2.50 -10.43
CA LYS A 81 -3.64 -3.53 -9.66
C LYS A 81 -5.14 -3.48 -9.94
N LYS A 82 -5.79 -4.64 -9.95
CA LYS A 82 -7.23 -4.80 -10.21
C LYS A 82 -8.08 -4.43 -8.98
N GLY A 83 -7.54 -4.62 -7.78
CA GLY A 83 -8.26 -4.28 -6.55
C GLY A 83 -7.38 -4.31 -5.31
N ALA A 84 -7.83 -3.63 -4.27
CA ALA A 84 -7.17 -3.59 -2.96
C ALA A 84 -8.17 -3.91 -1.84
N LEU A 85 -7.83 -4.88 -0.99
CA LEU A 85 -8.51 -5.16 0.28
C LEU A 85 -7.79 -4.40 1.39
N VAL A 86 -8.47 -3.49 2.08
CA VAL A 86 -7.88 -2.72 3.18
C VAL A 86 -8.31 -3.32 4.51
N LEU A 87 -7.34 -3.78 5.29
CA LEU A 87 -7.56 -4.30 6.64
C LEU A 87 -7.03 -3.30 7.67
N GLU A 88 -7.95 -2.74 8.44
CA GLU A 88 -7.64 -1.84 9.55
C GLU A 88 -8.31 -2.29 10.84
N ARG A 89 -7.68 -1.96 11.97
CA ARG A 89 -8.16 -2.33 13.32
C ARG A 89 -8.82 -1.13 13.98
N VAL A 90 -9.81 -0.56 13.31
CA VAL A 90 -10.62 0.55 13.82
C VAL A 90 -12.05 0.29 13.41
N ASP A 91 -12.94 0.24 14.40
CA ASP A 91 -14.37 0.39 14.17
C ASP A 91 -14.70 1.87 14.42
N GLN A 92 -15.07 2.58 13.37
CA GLN A 92 -15.48 3.99 13.47
C GLN A 92 -16.97 4.09 13.10
N PRO A 93 -17.87 4.10 14.09
CA PRO A 93 -19.30 4.15 13.85
C PRO A 93 -19.66 5.35 12.97
N LEU A 94 -20.63 5.14 12.07
CA LEU A 94 -21.18 6.15 11.15
C LEU A 94 -20.20 6.71 10.12
N ALA A 95 -18.95 6.23 10.07
CA ALA A 95 -18.02 6.62 9.02
C ALA A 95 -18.37 5.89 7.71
N ALA A 96 -18.47 6.65 6.61
CA ALA A 96 -18.66 6.07 5.28
C ALA A 96 -17.48 5.17 4.86
N ASP A 97 -16.26 5.59 5.24
CA ASP A 97 -15.03 4.82 5.09
C ASP A 97 -14.27 4.84 6.41
N ALA A 98 -13.68 3.71 6.76
CA ALA A 98 -12.74 3.66 7.86
C ALA A 98 -11.44 4.45 7.52
N PRO A 99 -10.72 4.98 8.53
CA PRO A 99 -9.66 5.96 8.33
C PRO A 99 -8.58 5.57 7.32
N LEU A 100 -8.09 4.33 7.37
CA LEU A 100 -7.04 3.88 6.45
C LEU A 100 -7.58 3.73 5.03
N LEU A 101 -8.77 3.14 4.88
CA LEU A 101 -9.44 3.04 3.57
C LEU A 101 -9.64 4.41 2.94
N ARG A 102 -10.05 5.41 3.71
CA ARG A 102 -10.24 6.79 3.23
C ARG A 102 -8.96 7.40 2.67
N GLU A 103 -7.83 7.22 3.35
CA GLU A 103 -6.53 7.75 2.91
C GLU A 103 -6.01 7.06 1.65
N ILE A 104 -6.17 5.72 1.58
CA ILE A 104 -5.80 4.93 0.40
C ILE A 104 -6.66 5.36 -0.80
N ARG A 105 -7.98 5.45 -0.62
CA ARG A 105 -8.92 5.90 -1.66
C ARG A 105 -8.55 7.30 -2.15
N SER A 106 -8.34 8.25 -1.24
CA SER A 106 -7.94 9.62 -1.60
C SER A 106 -6.63 9.64 -2.40
N SER A 107 -5.65 8.84 -2.01
CA SER A 107 -4.36 8.76 -2.70
C SER A 107 -4.48 8.20 -4.12
N VAL A 108 -5.28 7.15 -4.30
CA VAL A 108 -5.56 6.57 -5.63
C VAL A 108 -6.34 7.56 -6.50
N LEU A 109 -7.37 8.21 -5.96
CA LEU A 109 -8.17 9.18 -6.71
C LEU A 109 -7.34 10.37 -7.17
N LYS A 110 -6.51 10.96 -6.30
CA LYS A 110 -5.58 12.05 -6.68
C LYS A 110 -4.61 11.61 -7.78
N ALA A 111 -4.10 10.38 -7.73
CA ALA A 111 -3.23 9.86 -8.77
C ALA A 111 -3.97 9.68 -10.11
N MET A 112 -5.24 9.26 -10.08
CA MET A 112 -6.08 9.15 -11.27
C MET A 112 -6.43 10.53 -11.85
N GLU A 113 -6.75 11.51 -10.99
CA GLU A 113 -6.98 12.90 -11.40
C GLU A 113 -5.75 13.48 -12.08
N ASN A 114 -4.57 13.33 -11.48
CA ASN A 114 -3.31 13.76 -12.08
C ASN A 114 -3.02 13.05 -13.42
N HIS A 115 -3.38 11.78 -13.55
CA HIS A 115 -3.24 11.05 -14.81
C HIS A 115 -4.18 11.61 -15.89
N ARG A 116 -5.43 11.90 -15.55
CA ARG A 116 -6.42 12.52 -16.47
C ARG A 116 -6.02 13.93 -16.87
N ALA A 117 -5.47 14.71 -15.93
CA ALA A 117 -5.02 16.07 -16.17
C ALA A 117 -3.69 16.16 -16.93
N GLY A 118 -2.94 15.06 -17.06
CA GLY A 118 -1.64 15.01 -17.74
C GLY A 118 -1.64 15.35 -19.23
N GLU A 119 -2.82 15.57 -19.83
CA GLU A 119 -2.99 16.12 -21.19
C GLU A 119 -3.25 17.64 -21.22
N GLY A 120 -3.36 18.31 -20.07
CA GLY A 120 -3.57 19.74 -19.92
C GLY A 120 -2.32 20.50 -19.45
N PRO A 121 -2.23 21.82 -19.70
CA PRO A 121 -1.12 22.62 -19.18
C PRO A 121 -1.26 22.75 -17.66
N LEU A 122 -0.18 22.45 -16.93
CA LEU A 122 0.02 22.92 -15.56
C LEU A 122 0.55 24.36 -15.59
#